data_AF-R7YM61-F1
#
_entry.id   AF-R7YM61-F1
#
_cell.length_a   1.000
_cell.length_b   1.000
_cell.length_c   1.000
_cell.angle_alpha   90.00
_cell.angle_beta   90.00
_cell.angle_gamma   90.00
#
_symmetry.space_group_name_H-M   'P 1'
#
loop_
_entity.id
_entity.type
_entity.pdbx_description
1 polymer ?
#
loop_
_entity_poly.entity_id
_entity_poly.type
_entity_poly.pdbx_seq_one_letter_code
_entity_poly.pdbx_strand_id
1 'polypeptide(L)'
;MWFSARASGTGWDGIILLQSLFVPEKSKGTCGHSEYRTFCARPDSPLDPGKKFDKSSMRDTLVFCFKNRPEIIQDSVNDPFIILQDLFRIIASEWTVVLTYLERELVTIEYCLEKEDPTLEELETYLKDLFVHRRRVTRYCLFILEARDPCASQGQRSWPRGARDGPALEVSTGLVADFDQLENLLARLSERITKNINLLTALVSIGEGKLGRAKTQNIAMLTKVGVCFIPFSTIATVLGTEGPFAPGQPKSWVFWLASVLGILLIVALSYLY
;
A
#
# COMPACT_ATOMS: atom_id res chain seq x y z
N MET A 1 3.46 2.20 -29.60
CA MET A 1 3.44 3.19 -30.71
C MET A 1 4.32 2.67 -31.83
N TRP A 2 3.94 2.93 -33.09
CA TRP A 2 4.72 2.52 -34.26
C TRP A 2 4.83 3.68 -35.24
N PHE A 3 6.02 3.93 -35.77
CA PHE A 3 6.26 4.95 -36.78
C PHE A 3 7.13 4.35 -37.90
N SER A 4 6.84 4.70 -39.14
CA SER A 4 7.59 4.28 -40.31
C SER A 4 7.79 5.44 -41.28
N ALA A 5 8.98 5.50 -41.88
CA ALA A 5 9.29 6.50 -42.89
C ALA A 5 8.44 6.25 -44.13
N ARG A 6 7.90 7.31 -44.73
CA ARG A 6 7.17 7.19 -45.99
C ARG A 6 8.10 6.74 -47.10
N ALA A 7 7.59 5.93 -48.03
CA ALA A 7 8.33 5.49 -49.21
C ALA A 7 8.81 6.66 -50.09
N SER A 8 8.18 7.83 -50.00
CA SER A 8 8.59 9.06 -50.68
C SER A 8 9.83 9.73 -50.11
N GLY A 9 10.35 9.27 -48.96
CA GLY A 9 11.48 9.87 -48.25
C GLY A 9 11.15 11.16 -47.49
N THR A 10 9.90 11.62 -47.52
CA THR A 10 9.45 12.86 -46.88
C THR A 10 8.34 12.58 -45.85
N GLY A 11 8.69 12.63 -44.57
CA GLY A 11 7.76 12.45 -43.44
C GLY A 11 7.53 11.01 -43.00
N TRP A 12 6.61 10.86 -42.05
CA TRP A 12 6.38 9.63 -41.29
C TRP A 12 4.90 9.26 -41.24
N ASP A 13 4.61 7.96 -41.27
CA ASP A 13 3.31 7.41 -40.90
C ASP A 13 3.40 6.81 -39.50
N GLY A 14 2.51 7.27 -38.61
CA GLY A 14 2.51 6.90 -37.20
C GLY A 14 1.18 6.30 -36.75
N ILE A 15 1.24 5.22 -35.99
CA ILE A 15 0.09 4.60 -35.31
C ILE A 15 0.32 4.68 -33.80
N ILE A 16 -0.53 5.46 -33.14
CA ILE A 16 -0.61 5.55 -31.69
C ILE A 16 -1.87 4.81 -31.26
N LEU A 17 -1.67 3.69 -30.57
CA LEU A 17 -2.77 2.95 -29.94
C LEU A 17 -3.01 3.53 -28.56
N LEU A 18 -4.18 4.13 -28.37
CA LEU A 18 -4.65 4.59 -27.08
C LEU A 18 -5.70 3.60 -26.58
N GLN A 19 -5.47 3.03 -25.40
CA GLN A 19 -6.43 2.12 -24.80
C GLN A 19 -7.69 2.91 -24.41
N SER A 20 -8.86 2.35 -24.69
CA SER A 20 -10.13 2.89 -24.18
C SER A 20 -10.09 2.90 -22.66
N LEU A 21 -10.75 3.89 -22.05
CA LEU A 21 -10.94 3.93 -20.60
C LEU A 21 -11.44 2.58 -20.11
N PHE A 22 -10.84 2.08 -19.04
CA PHE A 22 -11.34 0.91 -18.34
C PHE A 22 -12.72 1.27 -17.78
N VAL A 23 -13.76 0.69 -18.36
CA VAL A 23 -15.12 0.83 -17.83
C VAL A 23 -15.26 -0.21 -16.74
N PRO A 24 -15.27 0.18 -15.45
CA PRO A 24 -15.48 -0.80 -14.39
C PRO A 24 -16.84 -1.47 -14.60
N GLU A 25 -16.88 -2.76 -14.29
CA GLU A 25 -18.12 -3.53 -14.27
C GLU A 25 -19.11 -2.82 -13.34
N LYS A 26 -20.37 -2.61 -13.77
CA LYS A 26 -21.35 -1.78 -13.05
C LYS A 26 -21.57 -2.18 -11.58
N SER A 27 -21.26 -3.44 -11.24
CA SER A 27 -21.32 -3.98 -9.88
C SER A 27 -20.25 -3.43 -8.93
N LYS A 28 -19.16 -2.83 -9.45
CA LYS A 28 -18.00 -2.36 -8.67
C LYS A 28 -17.92 -0.83 -8.52
N GLY A 29 -19.01 -0.13 -8.84
CA GLY A 29 -19.12 1.32 -8.71
C GLY A 29 -18.84 2.09 -10.01
N THR A 30 -19.02 3.41 -9.95
CA THR A 30 -18.79 4.34 -11.06
C THR A 30 -17.44 5.02 -10.89
N CYS A 31 -16.55 4.89 -11.88
CA CYS A 31 -15.36 5.74 -11.97
C CYS A 31 -15.77 7.08 -12.59
N GLY A 32 -15.41 8.20 -11.96
CA GLY A 32 -15.58 9.53 -12.56
C GLY A 32 -14.73 9.68 -13.83
N HIS A 33 -15.05 10.67 -14.67
CA HIS A 33 -14.23 10.98 -15.84
C HIS A 33 -12.83 11.43 -15.38
N SER A 34 -11.77 10.95 -16.04
CA SER A 34 -10.43 11.48 -15.80
C SER A 34 -10.38 12.91 -16.33
N GLU A 35 -10.22 13.88 -15.43
CA GLU A 35 -9.96 15.27 -15.79
C GLU A 35 -8.46 15.45 -15.98
N TYR A 36 -8.05 15.81 -17.19
CA TYR A 36 -6.67 16.22 -17.45
C TYR A 36 -6.31 17.42 -16.57
N ARG A 37 -5.22 17.31 -15.82
CA ARG A 37 -4.67 18.41 -15.00
C ARG A 37 -3.28 18.74 -15.52
N THR A 38 -3.01 20.01 -15.73
CA THR A 38 -1.70 20.46 -16.18
C THR A 38 -0.65 20.02 -15.16
N PHE A 39 0.29 19.19 -15.60
CA PHE A 39 1.46 18.82 -14.80
C PHE A 39 2.25 20.09 -14.51
N CYS A 40 2.52 20.36 -13.23
CA CYS A 40 3.28 21.51 -12.69
C CYS A 40 3.23 22.75 -13.60
N ALA A 41 2.36 23.72 -13.30
CA ALA A 41 2.28 25.00 -14.01
C ALA A 41 3.67 25.53 -14.37
N ARG A 42 4.18 25.17 -15.55
CA ARG A 42 5.37 25.78 -16.10
C ARG A 42 4.89 27.18 -16.44
N PRO A 43 5.53 28.23 -15.89
CA PRO A 43 5.07 29.61 -16.04
C PRO A 43 4.76 30.01 -17.49
N ASP A 44 5.34 29.31 -18.47
CA ASP A 44 5.27 29.63 -19.89
C ASP A 44 4.58 28.57 -20.77
N SER A 45 3.76 27.66 -20.22
CA SER A 45 3.02 26.72 -21.07
C SER A 45 1.86 27.45 -21.77
N PRO A 46 1.82 27.55 -23.12
CA PRO A 46 0.73 28.20 -23.85
C PRO A 46 -0.63 27.49 -23.71
N LEU A 47 -0.65 26.34 -23.04
CA LEU A 47 -1.86 25.60 -22.65
C LEU A 47 -2.51 26.14 -21.37
N ASP A 48 -1.93 27.17 -20.73
CA ASP A 48 -2.36 27.67 -19.42
C ASP A 48 -2.83 29.15 -19.42
N PRO A 49 -4.00 29.44 -20.03
CA PRO A 49 -4.81 30.51 -19.48
C PRO A 49 -6.25 30.03 -19.28
N GLY A 50 -6.54 29.47 -18.10
CA GLY A 50 -7.90 29.42 -17.53
C GLY A 50 -8.98 28.66 -18.32
N LYS A 51 -8.63 27.91 -19.37
CA LYS A 51 -9.60 27.11 -20.14
C LYS A 51 -9.84 25.80 -19.40
N LYS A 52 -11.01 25.69 -18.76
CA LYS A 52 -11.55 24.42 -18.27
C LYS A 52 -11.55 23.42 -19.43
N PHE A 53 -10.70 22.41 -19.33
CA PHE A 53 -10.68 21.30 -20.27
C PHE A 53 -11.95 20.48 -20.08
N ASP A 54 -12.92 20.61 -20.98
CA ASP A 54 -14.04 19.69 -21.04
C ASP A 54 -13.57 18.43 -21.78
N LYS A 55 -12.99 17.48 -21.03
CA LYS A 55 -12.28 16.35 -21.64
C LYS A 55 -12.64 15.05 -20.94
N SER A 56 -13.60 14.35 -21.53
CA SER A 56 -14.06 13.03 -21.13
C SER A 56 -13.04 11.91 -21.33
N SER A 57 -11.98 12.10 -22.13
CA SER A 57 -10.97 11.07 -22.43
C SER A 57 -9.57 11.60 -22.77
N MET A 58 -8.52 10.81 -22.51
CA MET A 58 -7.12 11.11 -22.90
C MET A 58 -6.95 11.31 -24.41
N ARG A 59 -7.76 10.61 -25.22
CA ARG A 59 -7.76 10.76 -26.68
C ARG A 59 -8.19 12.16 -27.09
N ASP A 60 -9.26 12.67 -26.47
CA ASP A 60 -9.75 14.03 -26.75
C ASP A 60 -8.73 15.08 -26.31
N THR A 61 -8.02 14.82 -25.21
CA THR A 61 -6.89 15.64 -24.77
C THR A 61 -5.79 15.72 -25.81
N LEU A 62 -5.35 14.57 -26.33
CA LEU A 62 -4.27 14.52 -27.32
C LEU A 62 -4.69 15.18 -28.65
N VAL A 63 -5.90 14.89 -29.14
CA VAL A 63 -6.44 15.50 -30.37
C VAL A 63 -6.53 17.02 -30.21
N PHE A 64 -6.94 17.51 -29.05
CA PHE A 64 -6.94 18.94 -28.76
C PHE A 64 -5.54 19.54 -28.79
N CYS A 65 -4.54 18.87 -28.20
CA CYS A 65 -3.15 19.37 -28.22
C CYS A 65 -2.64 19.50 -29.66
N PHE A 66 -2.88 18.49 -30.50
CA PHE A 66 -2.50 18.53 -31.92
C PHE A 66 -3.20 19.64 -32.71
N LYS A 67 -4.48 19.92 -32.41
CA LYS A 67 -5.22 21.00 -33.08
C LYS A 67 -4.70 22.40 -32.73
N ASN A 68 -4.20 22.60 -31.51
CA ASN A 68 -3.82 23.92 -31.02
C ASN A 68 -2.32 24.23 -31.15
N ARG A 69 -1.48 23.25 -31.53
CA ARG A 69 -0.03 23.43 -31.72
C ARG A 69 0.43 22.85 -33.07
N PRO A 70 0.06 23.49 -34.20
CA PRO A 70 0.43 23.00 -35.52
C PRO A 70 1.94 23.03 -35.79
N GLU A 71 2.69 23.88 -35.08
CA GLU A 71 4.16 23.97 -35.15
C GLU A 71 4.83 22.63 -34.80
N ILE A 72 4.33 21.93 -33.77
CA ILE A 72 4.81 20.60 -33.36
C ILE A 72 4.68 19.59 -34.51
N ILE A 73 3.61 19.69 -35.31
CA ILE A 73 3.38 18.81 -36.45
C ILE A 73 4.40 19.10 -37.56
N GLN A 74 4.74 20.37 -37.79
CA GLN A 74 5.76 20.75 -38.77
C GLN A 74 7.15 20.27 -38.37
N ASP A 75 7.53 20.44 -37.10
CA ASP A 75 8.82 19.98 -36.58
C ASP A 75 8.92 18.44 -36.55
N SER A 76 7.79 17.76 -36.36
CA SER A 76 7.73 16.29 -36.33
C SER A 76 8.03 15.60 -37.67
N VAL A 77 8.06 16.35 -38.78
CA VAL A 77 8.44 15.81 -40.09
C VAL A 77 9.90 15.32 -40.06
N ASN A 78 10.76 16.01 -39.32
CA ASN A 78 12.18 15.69 -39.21
C ASN A 78 12.45 14.70 -38.07
N ASP A 79 11.72 14.80 -36.97
CA ASP A 79 11.85 13.91 -35.82
C ASP A 79 10.47 13.52 -35.23
N PRO A 80 10.03 12.26 -35.40
CA PRO A 80 8.74 11.83 -34.91
C PRO A 80 8.64 11.83 -33.37
N PHE A 81 9.75 11.96 -32.63
CA PHE A 81 9.70 12.05 -31.17
C PHE A 81 8.99 13.32 -30.68
N ILE A 82 9.09 14.43 -31.41
CA ILE A 82 8.54 15.73 -31.01
C ILE A 82 7.01 15.66 -30.85
N ILE A 83 6.32 14.90 -31.71
CA ILE A 83 4.86 14.74 -31.63
C ILE A 83 4.40 13.96 -30.39
N LEU A 84 5.31 13.23 -29.73
CA LEU A 84 5.02 12.46 -28.53
C LEU A 84 5.12 13.28 -27.25
N GLN A 85 5.62 14.52 -27.33
CA GLN A 85 5.75 15.40 -26.17
C GLN A 85 4.45 15.50 -25.37
N ASP A 86 3.35 15.83 -26.04
CA ASP A 86 2.06 16.03 -25.37
C ASP A 86 1.50 14.70 -24.83
N LEU A 87 1.77 13.58 -25.50
CA LEU A 87 1.36 12.26 -25.02
C LEU A 87 2.07 11.89 -23.71
N PHE A 88 3.40 12.04 -23.65
CA PHE A 88 4.17 11.74 -22.45
C PHE A 88 3.82 12.69 -21.29
N ARG A 89 3.52 13.96 -21.58
CA ARG A 89 3.00 14.90 -20.58
C ARG A 89 1.64 14.49 -20.03
N ILE A 90 0.75 14.01 -20.88
CA ILE A 90 -0.54 13.44 -20.44
C ILE A 90 -0.27 12.24 -19.52
N ILE A 91 0.58 11.31 -19.92
CA ILE A 91 0.94 10.14 -19.09
C ILE A 91 1.50 10.58 -17.74
N ALA A 92 2.44 11.53 -17.70
CA ALA A 92 3.02 12.05 -16.46
C ALA A 92 1.96 12.73 -15.56
N SER A 93 1.02 13.46 -16.15
CA SER A 93 -0.08 14.09 -15.40
C SER A 93 -1.01 13.06 -14.76
N GLU A 94 -1.38 11.99 -15.47
CA GLU A 94 -2.22 10.91 -14.93
C GLU A 94 -1.50 10.19 -13.79
N TRP A 95 -0.20 9.93 -13.93
CA TRP A 95 0.60 9.36 -12.84
C TRP A 95 0.60 10.25 -11.60
N THR A 96 0.69 11.56 -11.77
CA THR A 96 0.63 12.50 -10.64
C THR A 96 -0.68 12.37 -9.86
N VAL A 97 -1.81 12.22 -10.54
CA VAL A 97 -3.12 12.00 -9.90
C VAL A 97 -3.11 10.70 -9.11
N VAL A 98 -2.60 9.61 -9.70
CA VAL A 98 -2.47 8.31 -9.02
C VAL A 98 -1.60 8.42 -7.77
N LEU A 99 -0.45 9.11 -7.84
CA LEU A 99 0.44 9.29 -6.69
C LEU A 99 -0.21 10.15 -5.59
N THR A 100 -0.95 11.20 -5.97
CA THR A 100 -1.69 12.04 -5.01
C THR A 100 -2.78 11.25 -4.30
N TYR A 101 -3.47 10.35 -5.02
CA TYR A 101 -4.46 9.46 -4.41
C TYR A 101 -3.82 8.52 -3.38
N LEU A 102 -2.69 7.89 -3.73
CA LEU A 102 -1.94 7.06 -2.80
C LEU A 102 -1.46 7.84 -1.57
N GLU A 103 -0.99 9.08 -1.77
CA GLU A 103 -0.58 9.95 -0.68
C GLU A 103 -1.74 10.24 0.27
N ARG A 104 -2.92 10.54 -0.26
CA ARG A 104 -4.12 10.77 0.56
C ARG A 104 -4.52 9.53 1.36
N GLU A 105 -4.50 8.35 0.75
CA GLU A 105 -4.79 7.09 1.46
C GLU A 105 -3.78 6.88 2.60
N LEU A 106 -2.50 7.13 2.34
CA LEU A 106 -1.45 7.00 3.34
C LEU A 106 -1.61 7.99 4.50
N VAL A 107 -1.94 9.25 4.21
CA VAL A 107 -2.25 10.26 5.23
C VAL A 107 -3.46 9.85 6.06
N THR A 108 -4.47 9.21 5.45
CA THR A 108 -5.65 8.73 6.17
C THR A 108 -5.27 7.63 7.16
N ILE A 109 -4.47 6.65 6.71
CA ILE A 109 -3.97 5.58 7.59
C ILE A 109 -3.16 6.18 8.74
N GLU A 110 -2.23 7.09 8.46
CA GLU A 110 -1.42 7.74 9.51
C GLU A 110 -2.26 8.51 10.52
N TYR A 111 -3.26 9.25 10.04
CA TYR A 111 -4.17 9.97 10.92
C TYR A 111 -4.93 9.03 11.87
N CYS A 112 -5.44 7.90 11.36
CA CYS A 112 -6.09 6.89 12.20
C CYS A 112 -5.11 6.34 13.26
N LEU A 113 -3.84 6.17 12.92
CA LEU A 113 -2.83 5.68 13.87
C LEU A 113 -2.42 6.70 14.93
N GLU A 114 -2.48 7.99 14.62
CA GLU A 114 -2.09 9.05 15.56
C GLU A 114 -3.21 9.44 16.52
N LYS A 115 -4.47 9.46 16.05
CA LYS A 115 -5.59 10.01 16.82
C LYS A 115 -6.52 8.97 17.43
N GLU A 116 -6.65 7.82 16.80
CA GLU A 116 -7.52 6.76 17.30
C GLU A 116 -6.67 5.78 18.11
N ASP A 117 -7.27 5.09 19.09
CA ASP A 117 -6.67 3.92 19.72
C ASP A 117 -7.16 2.69 18.94
N PRO A 118 -6.55 2.36 17.79
CA PRO A 118 -7.07 1.31 16.92
C PRO A 118 -7.04 -0.03 17.64
N THR A 119 -8.09 -0.80 17.42
CA THR A 119 -8.16 -2.20 17.82
C THR A 119 -7.13 -3.03 17.04
N LEU A 120 -6.81 -4.22 17.56
CA LEU A 120 -5.88 -5.13 16.88
C LEU A 120 -6.37 -5.51 15.47
N GLU A 121 -7.68 -5.66 15.30
CA GLU A 121 -8.30 -6.00 14.01
C GLU A 121 -8.20 -4.86 12.98
N GLU A 122 -8.35 -3.60 13.43
CA GLU A 122 -8.14 -2.42 12.59
C GLU A 122 -6.66 -2.28 12.19
N LEU A 123 -5.73 -2.51 13.13
CA LEU A 123 -4.30 -2.51 12.84
C LEU A 123 -3.93 -3.58 11.79
N GLU A 124 -4.48 -4.79 11.88
CA GLU A 124 -4.29 -5.83 10.87
C GLU A 124 -4.86 -5.44 9.50
N THR A 125 -6.01 -4.76 9.49
CA THR A 125 -6.64 -4.27 8.26
C THR A 125 -5.78 -3.22 7.58
N TYR A 126 -5.35 -2.20 8.32
CA TYR A 126 -4.42 -1.18 7.81
C TYR A 126 -3.09 -1.78 7.34
N LEU A 127 -2.59 -2.81 8.04
CA LEU A 127 -1.36 -3.49 7.62
C LEU A 127 -1.54 -4.20 6.28
N LYS A 128 -2.68 -4.88 6.06
CA LYS A 128 -3.01 -5.51 4.77
C LYS A 128 -3.11 -4.47 3.66
N ASP A 129 -3.75 -3.34 3.92
CA ASP A 129 -3.87 -2.25 2.95
C ASP A 129 -2.49 -1.68 2.58
N LEU A 130 -1.63 -1.42 3.56
CA LEU A 130 -0.25 -0.97 3.30
C LEU A 130 0.55 -1.96 2.45
N PHE A 131 0.38 -3.28 2.65
CA PHE A 131 1.00 -4.29 1.78
C PHE A 131 0.47 -4.23 0.34
N VAL A 132 -0.83 -3.99 0.16
CA VAL A 132 -1.42 -3.77 -1.17
C VAL A 132 -0.83 -2.52 -1.82
N HIS A 133 -0.75 -1.40 -1.10
CA HIS A 133 -0.15 -0.17 -1.62
C HIS A 133 1.34 -0.36 -1.96
N ARG A 134 2.11 -1.04 -1.11
CA ARG A 134 3.52 -1.38 -1.38
C ARG A 134 3.67 -2.13 -2.70
N ARG A 135 2.86 -3.17 -2.92
CA ARG A 135 2.88 -3.96 -4.17
C ARG A 135 2.53 -3.10 -5.38
N ARG A 136 1.51 -2.23 -5.26
CA ARG A 136 1.11 -1.30 -6.33
C ARG A 136 2.23 -0.32 -6.66
N VAL A 137 2.83 0.31 -5.66
CA VAL A 137 3.94 1.26 -5.79
C VAL A 137 5.14 0.62 -6.49
N THR A 138 5.54 -0.59 -6.13
CA THR A 138 6.61 -1.32 -6.84
C THR A 138 6.27 -1.51 -8.32
N ARG A 139 5.02 -1.82 -8.65
CA ARG A 139 4.59 -1.99 -10.04
C ARG A 139 4.54 -0.66 -10.80
N TYR A 140 4.08 0.41 -10.16
CA TYR A 140 4.03 1.75 -10.74
C TYR A 140 5.43 2.28 -11.04
N CYS A 141 6.42 1.96 -10.20
CA CYS A 141 7.83 2.29 -10.44
C CYS A 141 8.30 1.73 -11.79
N LEU A 142 8.01 0.46 -12.05
CA LEU A 142 8.39 -0.18 -13.32
C LEU A 142 7.72 0.50 -14.52
N PHE A 143 6.45 0.89 -14.41
CA PHE A 143 5.75 1.56 -15.51
C PHE A 143 6.25 2.98 -15.77
N ILE A 144 6.60 3.71 -14.71
CA ILE A 144 7.18 5.05 -14.81
C ILE A 144 8.57 4.97 -15.46
N LEU A 145 9.41 4.02 -15.03
CA LEU A 145 10.71 3.75 -15.65
C LEU A 145 10.59 3.36 -17.12
N GLU A 146 9.65 2.45 -17.45
CA GLU A 146 9.38 2.03 -18.83
C GLU A 146 8.89 3.19 -19.71
N ALA A 147 8.13 4.15 -19.16
CA ALA A 147 7.71 5.35 -19.87
C ALA A 147 8.82 6.40 -20.01
N ARG A 148 9.74 6.46 -19.04
CA ARG A 148 10.91 7.34 -19.04
C ARG A 148 11.96 6.94 -20.06
N ASP A 149 12.20 5.63 -20.22
CA ASP A 149 13.25 5.11 -21.10
C ASP A 149 13.18 5.67 -22.54
N PRO A 150 12.01 5.65 -23.23
CA PRO A 150 11.86 6.30 -24.53
C PRO A 150 12.09 7.82 -24.51
N CYS A 151 11.78 8.49 -23.39
CA CYS A 151 12.03 9.93 -23.26
C CYS A 151 13.52 10.23 -23.22
N ALA A 152 14.30 9.41 -22.48
CA ALA A 152 15.75 9.54 -22.39
C ALA A 152 16.46 9.13 -23.69
N SER A 153 15.93 8.13 -24.41
CA SER A 153 16.52 7.66 -25.67
C SER A 153 16.08 8.43 -26.91
N GLN A 154 15.20 9.43 -26.77
CA GLN A 154 14.57 10.17 -27.87
C GLN A 154 13.78 9.26 -28.83
N GLY A 155 12.98 8.35 -28.25
CA GLY A 155 12.18 7.39 -28.99
C GLY A 155 12.90 6.09 -29.32
N GLN A 156 12.43 5.39 -30.35
CA GLN A 156 12.99 4.09 -30.74
C GLN A 156 14.33 4.24 -31.46
N ARG A 157 15.21 3.25 -31.31
CA ARG A 157 16.55 3.27 -31.95
C ARG A 157 16.50 3.39 -33.48
N SER A 158 15.40 2.99 -34.11
CA SER A 158 15.17 3.03 -35.55
C SER A 158 14.71 4.41 -36.06
N TRP A 159 14.42 5.35 -35.17
CA TRP A 159 13.96 6.68 -35.56
C TRP A 159 15.14 7.57 -35.96
N PRO A 160 14.92 8.52 -36.89
CA PRO A 160 15.94 9.45 -37.31
C PRO A 160 16.36 10.27 -36.10
N ARG A 161 17.67 10.37 -35.88
CA ARG A 161 18.17 11.28 -34.85
C ARG A 161 18.45 12.60 -35.53
N GLY A 162 17.77 13.64 -35.08
CA GLY A 162 18.17 15.01 -35.40
C GLY A 162 19.61 15.28 -34.96
N ALA A 163 20.15 16.44 -35.37
CA ALA A 163 21.41 16.93 -34.81
C ALA A 163 21.32 16.95 -33.27
N ARG A 164 22.45 16.65 -32.59
CA ARG A 164 22.49 16.49 -31.13
C ARG A 164 21.94 17.69 -30.35
N ASP A 165 21.91 18.89 -30.94
CA ASP A 165 21.46 20.13 -30.32
C ASP A 165 20.11 20.65 -30.87
N GLY A 166 19.23 19.74 -31.33
CA GLY A 166 17.93 20.08 -31.92
C GLY A 166 16.78 20.20 -30.91
N PRO A 167 15.58 20.63 -31.36
CA PRO A 167 14.38 20.77 -30.53
C PRO A 167 13.96 19.46 -29.85
N ALA A 168 14.27 18.30 -30.44
CA ALA A 168 14.02 16.99 -29.84
C ALA A 168 14.81 16.77 -28.53
N LEU A 169 16.02 17.34 -28.40
CA LEU A 169 16.79 17.25 -27.17
C LEU A 169 16.13 18.05 -26.05
N GLU A 170 15.66 19.27 -26.33
CA GLU A 170 14.96 20.11 -25.36
C GLU A 170 13.65 19.46 -24.89
N VAL A 171 12.90 18.85 -25.81
CA VAL A 171 11.71 18.06 -25.48
C VAL A 171 12.08 16.88 -24.58
N SER A 172 13.13 16.13 -24.94
CA SER A 172 13.60 14.96 -24.19
C SER A 172 14.04 15.33 -22.77
N THR A 173 14.87 16.37 -22.60
CA THR A 173 15.34 16.82 -21.29
C THR A 173 14.18 17.29 -20.42
N GLY A 174 13.23 18.01 -21.01
CA GLY A 174 12.01 18.44 -20.32
C GLY A 174 11.15 17.26 -19.83
N LEU A 175 10.96 16.23 -20.65
CA LEU A 175 10.18 15.05 -20.28
C LEU A 175 10.90 14.18 -19.25
N VAL A 176 12.21 13.99 -19.40
CA VAL A 176 13.03 13.22 -18.44
C VAL A 176 12.96 13.87 -17.07
N ALA A 177 13.05 15.20 -16.99
CA ALA A 177 12.90 15.93 -15.73
C ALA A 177 11.51 15.72 -15.09
N ASP A 178 10.44 15.72 -15.90
CA ASP A 178 9.06 15.47 -15.42
C ASP A 178 8.94 14.04 -14.84
N PHE A 179 9.54 13.03 -15.51
CA PHE A 179 9.55 11.64 -15.00
C PHE A 179 10.49 11.43 -13.81
N ASP A 180 11.64 12.10 -13.76
CA ASP A 180 12.53 12.08 -12.59
C ASP A 180 11.81 12.62 -11.34
N GLN A 181 10.96 13.64 -11.50
CA GLN A 181 10.12 14.15 -10.42
C GLN A 181 9.10 13.10 -9.94
N LEU A 182 8.48 12.35 -10.85
CA LEU A 182 7.56 11.27 -10.51
C LEU A 182 8.26 10.13 -9.77
N GLU A 183 9.46 9.75 -10.20
CA GLU A 183 10.28 8.75 -9.53
C GLU A 183 10.63 9.18 -8.10
N ASN A 184 11.04 10.43 -7.91
CA ASN A 184 11.34 10.99 -6.59
C ASN A 184 10.10 11.03 -5.67
N LEU A 185 8.92 11.34 -6.20
CA LEU A 185 7.66 11.24 -5.44
C LEU A 185 7.37 9.80 -5.03
N LEU A 186 7.48 8.87 -5.97
CA LEU A 186 7.20 7.45 -5.73
C LEU A 186 8.18 6.83 -4.73
N ALA A 187 9.47 7.20 -4.80
CA ALA A 187 10.49 6.76 -3.86
C ALA A 187 10.15 7.19 -2.42
N ARG A 188 9.75 8.45 -2.23
CA ARG A 188 9.30 8.98 -0.94
C ARG A 188 8.06 8.25 -0.41
N LEU A 189 7.08 7.98 -1.27
CA LEU A 189 5.88 7.21 -0.90
C LEU A 189 6.24 5.77 -0.50
N SER A 190 7.14 5.12 -1.24
CA SER A 190 7.62 3.76 -0.94
C SER A 190 8.30 3.67 0.42
N GLU A 191 9.17 4.64 0.73
CA GLU A 191 9.84 4.73 2.03
C GLU A 191 8.83 4.92 3.17
N ARG A 192 7.89 5.86 3.00
CA ARG A 192 6.84 6.14 3.99
C ARG A 192 5.94 4.93 4.24
N ILE A 193 5.52 4.23 3.18
CA ILE A 193 4.77 2.96 3.30
C ILE A 193 5.58 1.93 4.09
N THR A 194 6.87 1.77 3.77
CA THR A 194 7.75 0.80 4.45
C THR A 194 7.90 1.13 5.95
N LYS A 195 8.08 2.40 6.27
CA LYS A 195 8.12 2.88 7.66
C LYS A 195 6.82 2.57 8.40
N ASN A 196 5.67 2.83 7.78
CA ASN A 196 4.37 2.58 8.41
C ASN A 196 4.09 1.08 8.59
N ILE A 197 4.49 0.23 7.64
CA ILE A 197 4.41 -1.23 7.79
C ILE A 197 5.21 -1.69 9.02
N ASN A 198 6.45 -1.19 9.17
CA ASN A 198 7.30 -1.57 10.30
C ASN A 198 6.69 -1.11 11.63
N LEU A 199 6.16 0.11 11.68
CA LEU A 199 5.47 0.64 12.85
C LEU A 199 4.24 -0.20 13.21
N LEU A 200 3.36 -0.49 12.25
CA LEU A 200 2.17 -1.32 12.49
C LEU A 200 2.51 -2.72 12.94
N THR A 201 3.51 -3.34 12.31
CA THR A 201 3.95 -4.69 12.68
C THR A 201 4.41 -4.71 14.14
N ALA A 202 5.13 -3.67 14.59
CA ALA A 202 5.51 -3.54 15.99
C ALA A 202 4.29 -3.35 16.92
N LEU A 203 3.32 -2.51 16.53
CA LEU A 203 2.09 -2.30 17.31
C LEU A 203 1.25 -3.58 17.41
N VAL A 204 1.07 -4.31 16.31
CA VAL A 204 0.37 -5.60 16.28
C VAL A 204 1.05 -6.60 17.20
N SER A 205 2.39 -6.74 17.11
CA SER A 205 3.15 -7.65 17.97
C SER A 205 3.03 -7.31 19.47
N ILE A 206 3.04 -6.01 19.82
CA ILE A 206 2.81 -5.55 21.19
C ILE A 206 1.37 -5.87 21.64
N GLY A 207 0.38 -5.66 20.76
CA GLY A 207 -1.03 -5.97 21.02
C GLY A 207 -1.26 -7.45 21.28
N GLU A 208 -0.75 -8.32 20.42
CA GLU A 208 -0.77 -9.77 20.59
C GLU A 208 -0.07 -10.20 21.88
N GLY A 209 1.08 -9.58 22.19
CA GLY A 209 1.81 -9.84 23.45
C GLY A 209 0.99 -9.48 24.69
N LYS A 210 0.28 -8.35 24.69
CA LYS A 210 -0.63 -7.96 25.78
C LYS A 210 -1.78 -8.95 25.93
N LEU A 211 -2.40 -9.35 24.82
CA LEU A 211 -3.52 -10.29 24.80
C LEU A 211 -3.08 -11.70 25.24
N GLY A 212 -1.89 -12.13 24.83
CA GLY A 212 -1.25 -13.36 25.29
C GLY A 212 -1.00 -13.34 26.79
N ARG A 213 -0.45 -12.25 27.33
CA ARG A 213 -0.24 -12.09 28.79
C ARG A 213 -1.56 -12.15 29.57
N ALA A 214 -2.60 -11.48 29.09
CA ALA A 214 -3.91 -11.51 29.73
C ALA A 214 -4.51 -12.93 29.73
N LYS A 215 -4.38 -13.68 28.62
CA LYS A 215 -4.78 -15.10 28.57
C LYS A 215 -3.99 -15.95 29.55
N THR A 216 -2.66 -15.79 29.61
CA THR A 216 -1.81 -16.52 30.55
C THR A 216 -2.17 -16.21 32.00
N GLN A 217 -2.49 -14.95 32.32
CA GLN A 217 -2.93 -14.58 33.67
C GLN A 217 -4.27 -15.24 34.05
N ASN A 218 -5.23 -15.27 33.12
CA ASN A 218 -6.51 -15.94 33.35
C ASN A 218 -6.34 -17.45 33.54
N ILE A 219 -5.50 -18.09 32.70
CA ILE A 219 -5.16 -19.51 32.86
C ILE A 219 -4.44 -19.75 34.18
N ALA A 220 -3.50 -18.89 34.57
CA ALA A 220 -2.81 -19.01 35.85
C ALA A 220 -3.78 -18.90 37.04
N MET A 221 -4.77 -18.00 36.97
CA MET A 221 -5.83 -17.88 37.98
C MET A 221 -6.68 -19.15 38.05
N LEU A 222 -7.13 -19.67 36.90
CA LEU A 222 -7.89 -20.93 36.81
C LEU A 222 -7.08 -22.11 37.36
N THR A 223 -5.81 -22.23 37.01
CA THR A 223 -4.91 -23.26 37.52
C THR A 223 -4.72 -23.15 39.03
N LYS A 224 -4.54 -21.93 39.56
CA LYS A 224 -4.48 -21.71 41.03
C LYS A 224 -5.74 -22.23 41.72
N VAL A 225 -6.92 -21.91 41.18
CA VAL A 225 -8.20 -22.42 41.72
C VAL A 225 -8.30 -23.94 41.63
N GLY A 226 -7.92 -24.52 40.49
CA GLY A 226 -7.94 -25.98 40.28
C GLY A 226 -7.00 -26.73 41.23
N VAL A 227 -5.77 -26.23 41.41
CA VAL A 227 -4.79 -26.80 42.34
C VAL A 227 -5.29 -26.75 43.78
N CYS A 228 -6.04 -25.70 44.17
CA CYS A 228 -6.69 -25.67 45.47
C CYS A 228 -7.84 -26.71 45.57
N PHE A 229 -8.65 -26.90 44.53
CA PHE A 229 -9.85 -27.74 44.61
C PHE A 229 -9.57 -29.25 44.66
N ILE A 230 -8.53 -29.72 43.96
CA ILE A 230 -8.13 -31.15 43.90
C ILE A 230 -7.99 -31.80 45.31
N PRO A 231 -7.20 -31.24 46.23
CA PRO A 231 -7.06 -31.81 47.58
C PRO A 231 -8.35 -31.69 48.40
N PHE A 232 -9.10 -30.59 48.29
CA PHE A 232 -10.41 -30.46 48.98
C PHE A 232 -11.41 -31.52 48.52
N SER A 233 -11.49 -31.76 47.21
CA SER A 233 -12.34 -32.82 46.65
C SER A 233 -11.90 -34.20 47.14
N THR A 234 -10.58 -34.45 47.28
CA THR A 234 -10.05 -35.73 47.76
C THR A 234 -10.44 -35.95 49.23
N ILE A 235 -10.31 -34.92 50.07
CA ILE A 235 -10.73 -34.94 51.48
C ILE A 235 -12.24 -35.19 51.59
N ALA A 236 -13.06 -34.52 50.76
CA ALA A 236 -14.51 -34.71 50.75
C ALA A 236 -14.90 -36.15 50.37
N THR A 237 -14.24 -36.74 49.36
CA THR A 237 -14.46 -38.15 48.98
C THR A 237 -14.11 -39.10 50.12
N VAL A 238 -12.98 -38.88 50.82
CA VAL A 238 -12.58 -39.70 51.98
C VAL A 238 -13.60 -39.59 53.11
N LEU A 239 -14.10 -38.39 53.41
CA LEU A 239 -15.14 -38.18 54.42
C LEU A 239 -16.49 -38.80 54.04
N GLY A 240 -16.82 -38.84 52.75
CA GLY A 240 -18.04 -39.44 52.24
C GLY A 240 -18.04 -40.97 52.24
N THR A 241 -16.89 -41.62 52.43
CA THR A 241 -16.82 -43.08 52.52
C THR A 241 -17.12 -43.60 53.94
N GLU A 242 -18.17 -44.41 54.08
CA GLU A 242 -18.49 -45.14 55.30
C GLU A 242 -17.47 -46.27 55.54
N GLY A 243 -16.34 -45.93 56.15
CA GLY A 243 -15.25 -46.87 56.41
C GLY A 243 -14.58 -46.66 57.78
N PRO A 244 -13.55 -47.46 58.12
CA PRO A 244 -12.84 -47.38 59.42
C PRO A 244 -12.08 -46.07 59.67
N PHE A 245 -12.14 -45.12 58.73
CA PHE A 245 -11.56 -43.79 58.81
C PHE A 245 -12.57 -42.70 59.20
N ALA A 246 -13.83 -43.07 59.42
CA ALA A 246 -14.88 -42.17 59.88
C ALA A 246 -14.58 -41.56 61.26
N PRO A 247 -15.09 -40.35 61.57
CA PRO A 247 -14.92 -39.73 62.89
C PRO A 247 -15.45 -40.65 63.99
N GLY A 248 -14.62 -40.92 65.01
CA GLY A 248 -14.93 -41.85 66.11
C GLY A 248 -14.40 -43.28 65.95
N GLN A 249 -13.86 -43.64 64.78
CA GLN A 249 -13.22 -44.94 64.53
C GLN A 249 -11.72 -44.92 64.91
N PRO A 250 -11.09 -46.08 65.21
CA PRO A 250 -9.72 -46.15 65.74
C PRO A 250 -8.64 -45.59 64.80
N LYS A 251 -8.92 -45.43 63.50
CA LYS A 251 -7.98 -44.86 62.51
C LYS A 251 -8.33 -43.44 62.07
N SER A 252 -9.23 -42.74 62.78
CA SER A 252 -9.62 -41.36 62.46
C SER A 252 -8.47 -40.34 62.50
N TRP A 253 -7.37 -40.62 63.21
CA TRP A 253 -6.20 -39.73 63.25
C TRP A 253 -5.48 -39.60 61.89
N VAL A 254 -5.56 -40.62 61.02
CA VAL A 254 -4.93 -40.63 59.69
C VAL A 254 -5.53 -39.54 58.79
N PHE A 255 -6.82 -39.24 58.98
CA PHE A 255 -7.51 -38.17 58.27
C PHE A 255 -6.90 -36.79 58.56
N TRP A 256 -6.64 -36.49 59.84
CA TRP A 256 -6.04 -35.22 60.24
C TRP A 256 -4.62 -35.07 59.68
N LEU A 257 -3.85 -36.16 59.71
CA LEU A 257 -2.50 -36.18 59.13
C LEU A 257 -2.53 -35.93 57.62
N ALA A 258 -3.41 -36.61 56.88
CA ALA A 258 -3.56 -36.44 55.44
C ALA A 258 -4.05 -35.03 55.06
N SER A 259 -4.94 -34.45 55.86
CA SER A 259 -5.44 -33.09 55.66
C SER A 259 -4.34 -32.04 55.87
N VAL A 260 -3.54 -32.17 56.94
CA VAL A 260 -2.41 -31.27 57.22
C VAL A 260 -1.33 -31.39 56.14
N LEU A 261 -1.01 -32.61 55.71
CA LEU A 261 -0.08 -32.85 54.59
C LEU A 261 -0.58 -32.24 53.28
N GLY A 262 -1.88 -32.37 52.98
CA GLY A 262 -2.49 -31.75 51.80
C GLY A 262 -2.40 -30.23 51.83
N ILE A 263 -2.71 -29.60 52.97
CA ILE A 263 -2.62 -28.15 53.14
C ILE A 263 -1.16 -27.68 53.01
N LEU A 264 -0.21 -28.37 53.65
CA LEU A 264 1.22 -28.05 53.54
C LEU A 264 1.72 -28.18 52.09
N LEU A 265 1.27 -29.19 51.35
CA LEU A 265 1.60 -29.37 49.94
C LEU A 265 1.07 -28.20 49.09
N ILE A 266 -0.18 -27.77 49.32
CA ILE A 266 -0.77 -26.63 48.59
C ILE A 266 0.01 -25.34 48.91
N VAL A 267 0.30 -25.09 50.19
CA VAL A 267 1.04 -23.88 50.61
C VAL A 267 2.46 -23.90 50.02
N ALA A 268 3.14 -25.04 50.05
CA ALA A 268 4.46 -25.19 49.45
C ALA A 268 4.44 -24.97 47.94
N LEU A 269 3.46 -25.55 47.22
CA LEU A 269 3.27 -25.34 45.79
C LEU A 269 2.91 -23.89 45.46
N SER A 270 2.15 -23.21 46.33
CA SER A 270 1.78 -21.80 46.15
C SER A 270 2.92 -20.81 46.41
N TYR A 271 3.93 -21.21 47.19
CA TYR A 271 5.13 -20.40 47.44
C TYR A 271 6.21 -20.60 46.36
N LEU A 272 6.16 -21.72 45.63
CA LEU A 272 7.13 -22.06 44.60
C LEU A 272 6.78 -21.46 43.22
N TYR A 273 5.55 -20.98 43.04
CA TYR A 273 4.96 -20.48 41.80
C TYR A 273 4.44 -19.05 41.94
#